data_AF-B5I4S7-F1
#
_entry.id   AF-B5I4S7-F1
#
_cell.length_a   1.000
_cell.length_b   1.000
_cell.length_c   1.000
_cell.angle_alpha   90.00
_cell.angle_beta   90.00
_cell.angle_gamma   90.00
#
_symmetry.space_group_name_H-M   'P 1'
#
loop_
_entity.id
_entity.type
_entity.pdbx_description
1 polymer ?
#
loop_
_entity_poly.entity_id
_entity_poly.type
_entity_poly.pdbx_seq_one_letter_code
_entity_poly.pdbx_strand_id
1 'polypeptide(L)'
;MFKVWGSAPAGVDITYGSDGTNLQGKGLPMEKTLSVDDGALYYQVTAELMGGGDVQCSVTIDGETKKGRAKGGYTICSARLNSDFSGGFS
;
A
#
# COMPACT_ATOMS: atom_id res chain seq x y z
N MET A 1 -6.85 -2.33 -5.66
CA MET A 1 -7.25 -1.44 -4.54
C MET A 1 -6.12 -1.36 -3.52
N PHE A 2 -5.78 -0.15 -3.10
CA PHE A 2 -4.85 0.15 -2.02
C PHE A 2 -5.64 0.63 -0.81
N LYS A 3 -5.26 0.16 0.38
CA LYS A 3 -5.86 0.61 1.64
C LYS A 3 -4.79 0.85 2.68
N VAL A 4 -4.94 1.93 3.45
CA VAL A 4 -4.13 2.20 4.65
C VAL A 4 -5.07 2.65 5.75
N TRP A 5 -4.99 2.05 6.94
CA TRP A 5 -5.88 2.34 8.06
C TRP A 5 -5.20 2.12 9.40
N GLY A 6 -5.82 2.64 10.47
CA GLY A 6 -5.26 2.60 11.82
C GLY A 6 -5.12 4.02 12.38
N SER A 7 -4.11 4.24 13.20
CA SER A 7 -3.87 5.52 13.86
C SER A 7 -2.42 5.95 13.69
N ALA A 8 -2.22 7.20 13.27
CA ALA A 8 -0.92 7.84 13.18
C ALA A 8 -1.06 9.31 13.61
N PRO A 9 -1.08 9.59 14.93
CA PRO A 9 -1.36 10.95 15.44
C PRO A 9 -0.38 12.01 14.94
N ALA A 10 0.87 11.62 14.68
CA ALA A 10 1.90 12.51 14.14
C ALA A 10 1.90 12.57 12.60
N GLY A 11 0.99 11.88 11.94
CA GLY A 11 0.91 11.77 10.49
C GLY A 11 1.50 10.47 9.93
N VAL A 12 1.20 10.23 8.66
CA VAL A 12 1.68 9.09 7.89
C VAL A 12 1.94 9.53 6.45
N ASP A 13 3.11 9.17 5.93
CA ASP A 13 3.48 9.42 4.54
C ASP A 13 3.19 8.17 3.72
N ILE A 14 2.23 8.29 2.78
CA ILE A 14 1.70 7.17 2.01
C ILE A 14 2.10 7.32 0.55
N THR A 15 2.80 6.31 0.01
CA THR A 15 3.03 6.19 -1.44
C THR A 15 2.37 4.92 -1.96
N TYR A 16 1.72 4.99 -3.12
CA TYR A 16 1.08 3.84 -3.75
C TYR A 16 1.17 3.90 -5.28
N GLY A 17 1.09 2.75 -5.93
CA GLY A 17 1.11 2.67 -7.40
C GLY A 17 1.65 1.34 -7.91
N SER A 18 1.84 1.28 -9.22
CA SER A 18 2.58 0.22 -9.92
C SER A 18 4.09 0.50 -9.93
N ASP A 19 4.87 -0.40 -10.52
CA ASP A 19 6.30 -0.18 -10.82
C ASP A 19 6.58 1.03 -11.74
N GLY A 20 5.58 1.47 -12.52
CA GLY A 20 5.65 2.68 -13.34
C GLY A 20 5.06 3.95 -12.69
N THR A 21 4.45 3.87 -11.49
CA THR A 21 3.74 5.01 -10.88
C THR A 21 4.01 5.16 -9.38
N ASN A 22 4.21 6.40 -8.92
CA ASN A 22 4.41 6.72 -7.49
C ASN A 22 3.48 7.86 -7.07
N LEU A 23 2.25 7.51 -6.70
CA LEU A 23 1.23 8.46 -6.29
C LEU A 23 1.28 8.68 -4.78
N GLN A 24 0.95 9.91 -4.37
CA GLN A 24 0.92 10.30 -2.96
C GLN A 24 -0.50 10.14 -2.39
N GLY A 25 -0.59 9.47 -1.25
CA GLY A 25 -1.79 9.37 -0.41
C GLY A 25 -1.71 10.36 0.76
N LYS A 26 -2.86 10.74 1.31
CA LYS A 26 -2.95 11.58 2.51
C LYS A 26 -4.09 11.11 3.41
N GLY A 27 -3.85 11.17 4.72
CA GLY A 27 -4.85 10.88 5.75
C GLY A 27 -5.11 9.39 5.97
N LEU A 28 -5.80 9.09 7.07
CA LEU A 28 -6.27 7.75 7.43
C LEU A 28 -7.78 7.82 7.77
N PRO A 29 -8.59 6.84 7.35
CA PRO A 29 -8.23 5.76 6.43
C PRO A 29 -8.06 6.29 4.99
N MET A 30 -7.20 5.65 4.23
CA MET A 30 -6.98 5.88 2.81
C MET A 30 -7.47 4.66 2.04
N GLU A 31 -8.29 4.90 1.01
CA GLU A 31 -8.70 3.90 0.03
C GLU A 31 -8.53 4.49 -1.37
N LYS A 32 -7.78 3.79 -2.24
CA LYS A 32 -7.56 4.19 -3.63
C LYS A 32 -7.63 3.00 -4.57
N THR A 33 -8.09 3.27 -5.79
CA THR A 33 -8.16 2.27 -6.86
C THR A 33 -7.45 2.82 -8.08
N LEU A 34 -6.70 1.95 -8.74
CA LEU A 34 -6.13 2.15 -10.06
C LEU A 34 -6.67 1.05 -10.96
N SER A 35 -6.81 1.33 -12.24
CA SER A 35 -6.98 0.27 -13.24
C SER A 35 -5.75 -0.63 -13.24
N VAL A 36 -5.97 -1.93 -13.40
CA VAL A 36 -4.89 -2.90 -13.57
C VAL A 36 -4.30 -2.73 -14.97
N ASP A 37 -2.98 -2.73 -15.04
CA ASP A 37 -2.16 -2.70 -16.23
C ASP A 37 -1.44 -4.05 -16.32
N ASP A 38 -1.74 -4.83 -17.36
CA ASP A 38 -1.20 -6.17 -17.56
C ASP A 38 0.34 -6.16 -17.75
N GLY A 39 0.92 -4.99 -18.07
CA GLY A 39 2.36 -4.80 -18.17
C GLY A 39 3.05 -4.48 -16.84
N ALA A 40 2.31 -4.23 -15.76
CA ALA A 40 2.88 -3.86 -14.47
C ALA A 40 3.55 -5.06 -13.79
N LEU A 41 4.80 -4.89 -13.35
CA LEU A 41 5.54 -5.96 -12.65
C LEU A 41 5.06 -6.15 -11.20
N TYR A 42 4.57 -5.08 -10.58
CA TYR A 42 3.99 -5.13 -9.24
C TYR A 42 3.11 -3.93 -8.96
N TYR A 43 2.29 -4.07 -7.93
CA TYR A 43 1.60 -2.96 -7.27
C TYR A 43 1.93 -2.93 -5.80
N GLN A 44 2.20 -1.74 -5.26
CA GLN A 44 2.62 -1.56 -3.89
C GLN A 44 1.93 -0.39 -3.21
N VAL A 45 1.84 -0.50 -1.88
CA VAL A 45 1.62 0.63 -0.99
C VAL A 45 2.64 0.58 0.13
N THR A 46 3.22 1.74 0.44
CA THR A 46 4.00 1.98 1.64
C THR A 46 3.36 3.08 2.46
N ALA A 47 3.40 2.94 3.78
CA ALA A 47 2.92 3.94 4.73
C ALA A 47 3.92 4.07 5.88
N GLU A 48 4.66 5.17 5.91
CA GLU A 48 5.65 5.47 6.95
C GLU A 48 5.03 6.30 8.06
N LEU A 49 5.14 5.82 9.30
CA LEU A 49 4.71 6.57 10.47
C LEU A 49 5.66 7.73 10.75
N MET A 50 5.12 8.93 10.99
CA MET A 50 5.93 10.13 11.24
C MET A 50 6.12 10.38 12.75
N GLY A 51 6.54 9.35 13.48
CA GLY A 51 6.96 9.44 14.87
C GLY A 51 6.18 8.58 15.86
N GLY A 52 4.94 8.18 15.53
CA GLY A 52 4.12 7.33 16.40
C GLY A 52 2.84 6.82 15.74
N GLY A 53 2.53 5.55 15.91
CA GLY A 53 1.25 4.99 15.45
C GLY A 53 1.18 3.46 15.40
N ASP A 54 0.06 3.00 14.86
CA ASP A 54 -0.23 1.61 14.55
C ASP A 54 -1.12 1.59 13.31
N VAL A 55 -0.53 1.26 12.16
CA VAL A 55 -1.21 1.27 10.86
C VAL A 55 -1.09 -0.08 10.18
N GLN A 56 -2.11 -0.43 9.43
CA GLN A 56 -2.15 -1.54 8.52
C GLN A 56 -2.30 -1.00 7.10
N CYS A 57 -1.75 -1.72 6.14
CA CYS A 57 -1.81 -1.39 4.73
C CYS A 57 -2.06 -2.66 3.92
N SER A 58 -2.73 -2.53 2.77
CA SER A 58 -2.99 -3.66 1.89
C SER A 58 -3.07 -3.26 0.43
N VAL A 59 -2.71 -4.21 -0.43
CA VAL A 59 -2.98 -4.19 -1.87
C VAL A 59 -3.88 -5.38 -2.18
N THR A 60 -4.95 -5.13 -2.92
CA THR A 60 -5.88 -6.16 -3.42
C THR A 60 -6.02 -6.04 -4.92
N ILE A 61 -5.78 -7.12 -5.67
CA ILE A 61 -5.98 -7.22 -7.13
C ILE A 61 -6.64 -8.57 -7.40
N ASP A 62 -7.73 -8.58 -8.17
CA ASP A 62 -8.45 -9.80 -8.59
C ASP A 62 -8.73 -10.81 -7.47
N GLY A 63 -9.06 -10.31 -6.27
CA GLY A 63 -9.36 -11.12 -5.09
C GLY A 63 -8.14 -11.49 -4.25
N GLU A 64 -6.93 -11.42 -4.81
CA GLU A 64 -5.68 -11.62 -4.08
C GLU A 64 -5.36 -10.40 -3.24
N THR A 65 -4.93 -10.61 -1.99
CA THR A 65 -4.65 -9.53 -1.04
C THR A 65 -3.38 -9.77 -0.25
N LYS A 66 -2.46 -8.80 -0.30
CA LYS A 66 -1.30 -8.73 0.60
C LYS A 66 -1.51 -7.62 1.62
N LYS A 67 -1.05 -7.86 2.84
CA LYS A 67 -1.19 -6.92 3.96
C LYS A 67 0.14 -6.75 4.67
N GLY A 68 0.34 -5.56 5.23
CA GLY A 68 1.42 -5.25 6.15
C GLY A 68 0.87 -4.57 7.41
N ARG A 69 1.73 -4.43 8.40
CA ARG A 69 1.46 -3.63 9.60
C ARG A 69 2.74 -2.94 10.05
N ALA A 70 2.62 -1.70 10.48
CA ALA A 70 3.67 -0.94 11.16
C ALA A 70 3.14 -0.44 12.49
N LYS A 71 3.96 -0.55 13.52
CA LYS A 71 3.64 -0.08 14.87
C LYS A 71 4.90 0.44 15.53
N GLY A 72 4.79 1.61 16.15
CA GLY A 72 5.92 2.27 16.79
C GLY A 72 6.13 3.66 16.21
N GLY A 73 7.39 4.08 16.13
CA GLY A 73 7.77 5.44 15.77
C GLY A 73 7.83 5.69 14.27
N TYR A 74 9.01 5.45 13.69
CA TYR A 74 9.30 5.64 12.25
C TYR A 74 9.37 4.29 11.53
N THR A 75 8.33 3.48 11.71
CA THR A 75 8.23 2.17 11.05
C THR A 75 7.37 2.26 9.80
N ILE A 76 7.70 1.44 8.80
CA ILE A 76 7.03 1.45 7.49
C ILE A 76 6.11 0.24 7.37
N CYS A 77 4.84 0.49 7.04
CA CYS A 77 3.95 -0.56 6.56
C CYS A 77 4.19 -0.73 5.08
N SER A 78 4.42 -1.95 4.61
CA SER A 78 4.58 -2.25 3.19
C SER A 78 3.72 -3.45 2.81
N ALA A 79 3.02 -3.33 1.69
CA ALA A 79 2.33 -4.43 1.04
C ALA A 79 2.55 -4.33 -0.47
N ARG A 80 2.90 -5.45 -1.11
CA ARG A 80 3.13 -5.55 -2.55
C ARG A 80 2.56 -6.86 -3.07
N LEU A 81 1.86 -6.79 -4.20
CA LEU A 81 1.53 -7.93 -5.05
C LEU A 81 2.40 -7.86 -6.30
N ASN A 82 2.99 -8.98 -6.70
CA ASN A 82 3.80 -9.04 -7.92
C ASN A 82 3.01 -9.73 -9.03
N SER A 83 3.25 -9.32 -10.26
CA SER A 83 2.71 -10.01 -11.43
C SER A 83 3.31 -11.41 -11.53
N ASP A 84 2.49 -12.39 -11.89
CA ASP A 84 2.90 -13.75 -12.21
C ASP A 84 3.13 -13.93 -13.71
N PHE A 85 3.70 -15.08 -14.11
CA PHE A 85 4.01 -15.37 -15.51
C PHE A 85 2.79 -15.53 -16.42
N SER A 86 1.57 -15.56 -15.85
CA SER A 86 0.29 -15.65 -16.56
C SER A 86 -0.49 -14.33 -16.60
N GLY A 87 0.07 -13.24 -16.09
CA GLY A 87 -0.59 -11.92 -16.04
C GLY A 87 -1.53 -11.75 -14.83
N GLY A 88 -1.55 -12.70 -13.90
CA GLY A 88 -2.20 -12.57 -12.60
C GLY A 88 -1.29 -11.91 -11.56
N PHE A 89 -1.75 -11.76 -10.32
CA PHE A 89 -1.00 -11.14 -9.23
C PHE A 89 -0.98 -12.01 -7.97
N SER A 90 0.19 -12.18 -7.32
CA SER A 90 0.35 -12.99 -6.08
C SER A 90 1.39 -12.50 -5.07
#